data_AF-C0C6R9-F1
#
_entry.id   AF-C0C6R9-F1
#
_cell.length_a   1.000
_cell.length_b   1.000
_cell.length_c   1.000
_cell.angle_alpha   90.00
_cell.angle_beta   90.00
_cell.angle_gamma   90.00
#
_symmetry.space_group_name_H-M   'P 1'
#
loop_
_entity.id
_entity.type
_entity.pdbx_description
1 polymer ?
#
loop_
_entity_poly.entity_id
_entity_poly.type
_entity_poly.pdbx_seq_one_letter_code
_entity_poly.pdbx_strand_id
1 'polypeptide(L)'
;MLKIPMPHVMEKTVSNVAGMATPMGLIAMGASFDIKKAFAKVKPSLTAAALKLIGFCSLFLPVAIQMGFREEKLVAILVMLGSATTVSCFVMAKNMGHEGVLSSSVIMLTTFLSAFTLTGWLYILKSLGML
;
A
#
# COMPACT_ATOMS: atom_id res chain seq x y z
N MET A 1 17.30 13.67 4.29
CA MET A 1 18.18 13.70 3.11
C MET A 1 19.40 14.54 3.45
N LEU A 2 20.57 13.91 3.65
CA LEU A 2 21.83 14.64 3.82
C LEU A 2 22.30 15.15 2.46
N LYS A 3 22.47 16.48 2.34
CA LYS A 3 22.90 17.20 1.15
C LYS A 3 24.43 17.06 0.96
N ILE A 4 24.91 15.84 0.76
CA ILE A 4 26.33 15.60 0.42
C ILE A 4 26.49 15.84 -1.08
N PRO A 5 27.47 16.64 -1.53
CA PRO A 5 27.72 16.85 -2.95
C PRO A 5 28.16 15.52 -3.57
N MET A 6 27.21 14.83 -4.20
CA MET A 6 27.42 13.51 -4.77
C MET A 6 27.73 13.68 -6.26
N PRO A 7 28.80 13.07 -6.79
CA PRO A 7 29.12 13.17 -8.21
C PRO A 7 27.96 12.64 -9.04
N HIS A 8 27.64 13.30 -10.16
CA HIS A 8 26.47 13.00 -11.01
C HIS A 8 26.40 11.53 -11.46
N VAL A 9 27.55 10.85 -11.53
CA VAL A 9 27.66 9.41 -11.79
C VAL A 9 27.04 8.58 -10.67
N MET A 10 27.37 8.86 -9.39
CA MET A 10 26.75 8.17 -8.25
C MET A 10 25.25 8.44 -8.15
N GLU A 11 24.81 9.67 -8.43
CA GLU A 11 23.39 10.04 -8.41
C GLU A 11 22.59 9.23 -9.45
N LYS A 12 23.10 9.10 -10.68
CA LYS A 12 22.49 8.26 -11.72
C LYS A 12 22.51 6.77 -11.35
N THR A 13 23.62 6.26 -10.84
CA THR A 13 23.71 4.84 -10.45
C THR A 13 22.73 4.51 -9.33
N VAL A 14 22.67 5.33 -8.28
CA VAL A 14 21.76 5.13 -7.15
C VAL A 14 20.31 5.29 -7.59
N SER A 15 19.97 6.29 -8.41
CA SER A 15 18.60 6.47 -8.95
C SER A 15 18.17 5.28 -9.81
N ASN A 16 19.04 4.76 -10.67
CA ASN A 16 18.71 3.60 -11.51
C ASN A 16 18.51 2.33 -10.68
N VAL A 17 19.34 2.10 -9.66
CA VAL A 17 19.18 0.97 -8.73
C VAL A 17 17.90 1.13 -7.91
N ALA A 18 17.62 2.33 -7.40
CA ALA A 18 16.40 2.63 -6.64
C ALA A 18 15.13 2.43 -7.48
N GLY A 19 15.14 2.87 -8.74
CA GLY A 19 14.02 2.67 -9.68
C GLY A 19 13.72 1.19 -9.96
N MET A 20 14.75 0.34 -9.96
CA MET A 20 14.61 -1.10 -10.17
C MET A 20 14.26 -1.88 -8.89
N ALA A 21 14.43 -1.31 -7.70
CA ALA A 21 14.19 -1.99 -6.44
C ALA A 21 12.72 -2.41 -6.27
N THR A 22 11.78 -1.53 -6.62
CA THR A 22 10.33 -1.80 -6.53
C THR A 22 9.88 -2.94 -7.46
N PRO A 23 10.17 -2.92 -8.77
CA PRO A 23 9.80 -4.03 -9.66
C PRO A 23 10.52 -5.34 -9.30
N MET A 24 11.80 -5.30 -8.91
CA MET A 24 12.51 -6.48 -8.41
C MET A 24 11.84 -7.08 -7.16
N GLY A 25 11.42 -6.22 -6.23
CA GLY A 25 10.67 -6.64 -5.04
C GLY A 25 9.35 -7.33 -5.39
N LEU A 26 8.59 -6.78 -6.34
CA LEU A 26 7.36 -7.39 -6.85
C LEU A 26 7.61 -8.78 -7.46
N ILE A 27 8.64 -8.90 -8.30
CA ILE A 27 9.01 -10.17 -8.96
C ILE A 27 9.46 -11.20 -7.93
N ALA A 28 10.31 -10.81 -6.97
CA ALA A 28 10.80 -11.69 -5.92
C ALA A 28 9.67 -12.16 -4.97
N MET A 29 8.73 -11.27 -4.64
CA MET A 29 7.51 -11.62 -3.90
C MET A 29 6.66 -12.63 -4.67
N GLY A 30 6.45 -12.42 -5.98
CA GLY A 30 5.70 -13.32 -6.85
C GLY A 30 6.36 -14.70 -6.98
N ALA A 31 7.68 -14.76 -7.13
CA ALA A 31 8.44 -16.01 -7.19
C ALA A 31 8.44 -16.77 -5.85
N SER A 32 8.38 -16.03 -4.72
CA SER A 32 8.30 -16.61 -3.38
C SER A 32 6.86 -16.95 -2.95
N PHE A 33 5.88 -16.72 -3.82
CA PHE A 33 4.46 -16.83 -3.49
C PHE A 33 3.99 -18.29 -3.59
N ASP A 34 3.76 -18.92 -2.45
CA ASP A 34 3.16 -20.25 -2.41
C ASP A 34 1.62 -20.13 -2.42
N ILE A 35 1.02 -20.28 -3.60
CA ILE A 35 -0.43 -20.13 -3.83
C ILE A 35 -1.23 -21.11 -2.96
N LYS A 36 -0.74 -22.34 -2.74
CA LYS A 36 -1.46 -23.34 -1.95
C LYS A 36 -1.53 -22.94 -0.48
N LYS A 37 -0.42 -22.47 0.08
CA LYS A 37 -0.37 -21.96 1.47
C LYS A 37 -1.11 -20.63 1.63
N ALA A 38 -1.10 -19.77 0.60
CA ALA A 38 -1.83 -18.51 0.58
C ALA A 38 -3.34 -18.72 0.70
N PHE A 39 -3.92 -19.62 -0.11
CA PHE A 39 -5.35 -19.94 -0.04
C PHE A 39 -5.77 -20.56 1.29
N ALA A 40 -4.90 -21.34 1.94
CA ALA A 40 -5.17 -21.90 3.27
C ALA A 40 -5.29 -20.81 4.37
N LYS A 41 -4.67 -19.64 4.17
CA LYS A 41 -4.70 -18.50 5.11
C LYS A 41 -5.46 -17.26 4.57
N VAL A 42 -6.33 -17.45 3.57
CA VAL A 42 -7.12 -16.35 2.98
C VAL A 42 -8.04 -15.66 3.99
N LYS A 43 -8.64 -16.39 4.94
CA LYS A 43 -9.54 -15.80 5.96
C LYS A 43 -8.84 -14.71 6.81
N PRO A 44 -7.68 -14.96 7.43
CA PRO A 44 -6.94 -13.91 8.15
C PRO A 44 -6.34 -12.84 7.23
N SER A 45 -5.92 -13.17 6.00
CA SER A 45 -5.45 -12.16 5.05
C SER A 45 -6.55 -11.19 4.61
N LEU A 46 -7.77 -11.69 4.36
CA LEU A 46 -8.90 -10.88 3.93
C LEU A 46 -9.37 -9.95 5.06
N THR A 47 -9.42 -10.44 6.29
CA THR A 47 -9.78 -9.61 7.45
C THR A 47 -8.74 -8.54 7.73
N ALA A 48 -7.44 -8.83 7.60
CA ALA A 48 -6.38 -7.83 7.70
C ALA A 48 -6.43 -6.80 6.56
N ALA A 49 -6.67 -7.24 5.32
CA ALA A 49 -6.85 -6.36 4.17
C ALA A 49 -8.08 -5.44 4.33
N ALA A 50 -9.19 -5.99 4.82
CA ALA A 50 -10.41 -5.23 5.08
C ALA A 50 -10.24 -4.24 6.24
N LEU A 51 -9.59 -4.62 7.34
CA LEU A 51 -9.25 -3.70 8.43
C LEU A 51 -8.35 -2.55 7.94
N LYS A 52 -7.40 -2.84 7.04
CA LYS A 52 -6.53 -1.81 6.49
C LYS A 52 -7.27 -0.89 5.50
N LEU A 53 -8.02 -1.43 4.54
CA LEU A 53 -8.67 -0.64 3.49
C LEU A 53 -9.97 0.02 3.92
N ILE A 54 -10.75 -0.62 4.78
CA ILE A 54 -12.05 -0.14 5.25
C ILE A 54 -11.91 0.47 6.64
N GLY A 55 -11.21 -0.19 7.57
CA GLY A 55 -11.08 0.29 8.94
C GLY A 55 -10.30 1.60 9.06
N PHE A 56 -9.15 1.73 8.41
CA PHE A 56 -8.41 3.00 8.43
C PHE A 56 -9.15 4.11 7.69
N CYS A 57 -9.72 3.82 6.51
CA CYS A 57 -10.48 4.82 5.78
C CYS A 57 -11.73 5.27 6.54
N SER A 58 -12.49 4.35 7.15
CA SER A 58 -13.70 4.68 7.91
C SER A 58 -13.41 5.43 9.21
N LEU A 59 -12.23 5.25 9.80
CA LEU A 59 -11.85 5.96 11.03
C LEU A 59 -11.24 7.34 10.73
N PHE A 60 -10.35 7.43 9.75
CA PHE A 60 -9.59 8.66 9.50
C PHE A 60 -10.28 9.66 8.56
N LEU A 61 -11.10 9.23 7.59
CA LEU A 61 -11.89 10.18 6.77
C LEU A 61 -12.81 11.07 7.61
N PRO A 62 -13.66 10.55 8.51
CA PRO A 62 -14.57 11.41 9.27
C PRO A 62 -13.82 12.36 10.21
N VAL A 63 -12.67 11.95 10.75
CA VAL A 63 -11.80 12.83 11.54
C VAL A 63 -11.21 13.95 10.67
N ALA A 64 -10.72 13.63 9.47
CA ALA A 64 -10.21 14.64 8.53
C ALA A 64 -11.31 15.63 8.09
N ILE A 65 -12.54 15.14 7.91
CA ILE A 65 -13.72 15.96 7.60
C ILE A 65 -14.05 16.90 8.78
N GLN A 66 -14.05 16.40 10.03
CA GLN A 66 -14.26 17.26 11.21
C GLN A 66 -13.16 18.30 11.41
N MET A 67 -11.92 17.97 11.04
CA MET A 67 -10.80 18.92 11.02
C MET A 67 -10.88 19.96 9.87
N GLY A 68 -11.88 19.85 8.98
CA GLY A 68 -12.11 20.80 7.90
C GLY A 68 -11.27 20.59 6.64
N PHE A 69 -10.64 19.41 6.45
CA PHE A 69 -9.95 19.10 5.20
C PHE A 69 -10.96 18.96 4.03
N ARG A 70 -10.67 19.62 2.90
CA ARG A 70 -11.54 19.69 1.72
C ARG A 70 -10.74 19.39 0.44
N GLU A 71 -11.44 18.96 -0.61
CA GLU A 71 -10.95 18.83 -1.98
C GLU A 71 -9.64 18.02 -2.07
N GLU A 72 -8.55 18.63 -2.54
CA GLU A 72 -7.28 17.97 -2.85
C GLU A 72 -6.62 17.34 -1.62
N LYS A 73 -6.75 17.96 -0.45
CA LYS A 73 -6.14 17.44 0.79
C LYS A 73 -6.83 16.16 1.24
N LEU A 74 -8.16 16.09 1.06
CA LEU A 74 -8.95 14.93 1.42
C LEU A 74 -8.69 13.77 0.45
N VAL A 75 -8.53 14.08 -0.85
CA VAL A 75 -8.08 13.11 -1.86
C VAL A 75 -6.68 12.59 -1.55
N ALA A 76 -5.74 13.46 -1.17
CA ALA A 76 -4.38 13.04 -0.83
C ALA A 76 -4.37 12.07 0.36
N ILE A 77 -5.10 12.38 1.44
CA ILE A 77 -5.23 11.49 2.60
C ILE A 77 -5.86 10.16 2.19
N LEU A 78 -6.92 10.19 1.39
CA LEU A 78 -7.61 9.00 0.89
C LEU A 78 -6.71 8.15 0.00
N VAL A 79 -5.90 8.75 -0.86
CA VAL A 79 -4.93 8.02 -1.69
C VAL A 79 -3.82 7.44 -0.81
N MET A 80 -3.32 8.18 0.18
CA MET A 80 -2.32 7.67 1.11
C MET A 80 -2.83 6.47 1.92
N LEU A 81 -4.06 6.53 2.43
CA LEU A 81 -4.67 5.44 3.20
C LEU A 81 -5.17 4.28 2.33
N GLY A 82 -5.80 4.60 1.20
CA GLY A 82 -6.46 3.64 0.32
C GLY A 82 -5.55 3.01 -0.74
N SER A 83 -4.30 3.47 -0.87
CA SER A 83 -3.33 2.87 -1.80
C SER A 83 -2.98 1.43 -1.42
N ALA A 84 -2.61 0.67 -2.45
CA ALA A 84 -2.15 -0.70 -2.29
C ALA A 84 -0.96 -0.80 -1.33
N THR A 85 -0.91 -1.89 -0.55
CA THR A 85 0.19 -2.11 0.39
C THR A 85 1.50 -2.35 -0.36
N THR A 86 2.55 -1.61 -0.02
CA THR A 86 3.85 -1.73 -0.69
C THR A 86 4.52 -3.08 -0.45
N VAL A 87 5.26 -3.56 -1.44
CA VAL A 87 6.03 -4.82 -1.37
C VAL A 87 7.11 -4.81 -0.30
N SER A 88 7.55 -3.63 0.15
CA SER A 88 8.50 -3.50 1.25
C SER A 88 8.01 -4.18 2.54
N CYS A 89 6.69 -4.26 2.77
CA CYS A 89 6.14 -5.00 3.91
C CYS A 89 6.42 -6.52 3.82
N PHE A 90 6.54 -7.09 2.62
CA PHE A 90 6.91 -8.50 2.45
C PHE A 90 8.35 -8.76 2.92
N VAL A 91 9.30 -7.94 2.46
CA VAL A 91 10.71 -8.03 2.87
C VAL A 91 10.85 -7.81 4.38
N MET A 92 10.12 -6.83 4.93
CA MET A 92 10.11 -6.53 6.36
C MET A 92 9.54 -7.69 7.19
N ALA A 93 8.43 -8.31 6.77
CA ALA A 93 7.86 -9.46 7.46
C ALA A 93 8.78 -10.69 7.41
N LYS A 94 9.46 -10.93 6.28
CA LYS A 94 10.49 -11.97 6.17
C LYS A 94 11.66 -11.73 7.12
N ASN A 95 12.13 -10.49 7.23
CA ASN A 95 13.21 -10.11 8.15
C ASN A 95 12.83 -10.29 9.62
N MET A 96 11.55 -10.21 9.98
CA MET A 96 11.04 -10.45 11.34
C MET A 96 10.80 -11.93 11.67
N GLY A 97 11.24 -12.87 10.82
CA GLY A 97 11.15 -14.31 11.09
C GLY A 97 9.83 -14.98 10.66
N HIS A 98 8.97 -14.29 9.90
CA HIS A 98 7.75 -14.89 9.35
C HIS A 98 7.97 -15.39 7.92
N GLU A 99 7.28 -16.47 7.50
CA GLU A 99 7.42 -17.05 6.14
C GLU A 99 7.09 -16.06 5.00
N GLY A 100 6.45 -14.91 5.31
CA GLY A 100 6.07 -13.90 4.32
C GLY A 100 4.82 -14.25 3.50
N VAL A 101 4.34 -15.50 3.56
CA VAL A 101 3.15 -16.01 2.85
C VAL A 101 1.88 -15.22 3.19
N LEU A 102 1.69 -14.83 4.45
CA LEU A 102 0.53 -14.04 4.85
C LEU A 102 0.61 -12.61 4.30
N SER A 103 1.78 -11.97 4.44
CA SER A 103 2.02 -10.60 3.99
C SER A 103 1.93 -10.47 2.47
N SER A 104 2.48 -11.42 1.71
CA SER A 104 2.36 -11.42 0.25
C SER A 104 0.89 -11.56 -0.17
N SER A 105 0.13 -12.43 0.49
CA SER A 105 -1.30 -12.63 0.20
C SER A 105 -2.12 -11.37 0.47
N VAL A 106 -1.83 -10.66 1.57
CA VAL A 106 -2.45 -9.36 1.88
C VAL A 106 -2.08 -8.30 0.84
N ILE A 107 -0.81 -8.24 0.41
CA ILE A 107 -0.37 -7.29 -0.62
C ILE A 107 -1.11 -7.56 -1.93
N MET A 108 -1.18 -8.81 -2.38
CA MET A 108 -1.90 -9.16 -3.62
C MET A 108 -3.39 -8.81 -3.54
N LEU A 109 -4.05 -9.18 -2.44
CA LEU A 109 -5.47 -8.88 -2.20
C LEU A 109 -5.71 -7.36 -2.13
N THR A 110 -4.88 -6.62 -1.40
CA THR A 110 -5.03 -5.16 -1.28
C THR A 110 -4.71 -4.44 -2.57
N THR A 111 -3.78 -4.92 -3.41
CA THR A 111 -3.55 -4.36 -4.75
C THR A 111 -4.76 -4.53 -5.65
N PHE A 112 -5.39 -5.70 -5.65
CA PHE A 112 -6.59 -5.95 -6.45
C PHE A 112 -7.81 -5.17 -5.92
N LEU A 113 -8.01 -5.17 -4.60
CA LEU A 113 -9.15 -4.51 -3.95
C LEU A 113 -8.99 -2.99 -3.88
N SER A 114 -7.76 -2.44 -3.87
CA SER A 114 -7.51 -1.01 -3.74
C SER A 114 -8.16 -0.23 -4.89
N ALA A 115 -8.07 -0.72 -6.14
CA ALA A 115 -8.70 -0.05 -7.28
C ALA A 115 -10.22 0.12 -7.08
N PHE A 116 -10.89 -0.91 -6.56
CA PHE A 116 -12.33 -0.87 -6.30
C PHE A 116 -12.67 -0.02 -5.07
N THR A 117 -11.91 -0.19 -3.99
CA THR A 117 -12.17 0.48 -2.71
C THR A 117 -11.91 1.98 -2.81
N LEU A 118 -10.80 2.37 -3.45
CA LEU A 118 -10.41 3.78 -3.65
C LEU A 118 -11.40 4.49 -4.57
N THR A 119 -11.85 3.84 -5.65
CA THR A 119 -12.91 4.36 -6.53
C THR A 119 -14.23 4.53 -5.75
N GLY A 120 -14.61 3.55 -4.93
CA GLY A 120 -15.80 3.62 -4.09
C GLY A 120 -15.74 4.77 -3.08
N TRP A 121 -14.62 4.94 -2.38
CA TRP A 121 -14.44 6.06 -1.44
C TRP A 121 -14.45 7.42 -2.15
N LEU A 122 -13.76 7.56 -3.29
CA LEU A 122 -13.81 8.79 -4.09
C LEU A 122 -15.24 9.13 -4.52
N TYR A 123 -16.03 8.13 -4.92
CA TYR A 123 -17.43 8.32 -5.29
C TYR A 123 -18.28 8.78 -4.10
N ILE A 124 -18.09 8.19 -2.91
CA ILE A 124 -18.79 8.60 -1.68
C ILE A 124 -18.44 10.05 -1.31
N LEU A 125 -17.16 10.42 -1.31
CA LEU A 125 -16.75 11.79 -1.01
C LEU A 125 -17.32 12.80 -2.01
N LYS A 126 -17.31 12.45 -3.30
CA LYS A 126 -17.90 13.27 -4.36
C LYS A 126 -19.41 13.41 -4.17
N SER A 127 -20.11 12.33 -3.81
CA SER A 127 -21.56 12.37 -3.55
C SER A 127 -21.93 13.17 -2.31
N LEU A 128 -21.02 13.32 -1.33
CA LEU A 128 -21.20 14.15 -0.15
C LEU A 128 -20.87 15.65 -0.39
N GLY A 129 -20.48 16.04 -1.61
CA GLY A 129 -20.16 17.42 -1.95
C GLY A 129 -18.91 17.96 -1.24
N MET A 130 -18.01 17.07 -0.82
CA MET A 130 -16.74 17.42 -0.17
C MET A 130 -15.55 17.47 -1.14
N LEU A 131 -15.84 17.20 -2.42
CA LEU A 131 -14.94 17.03 -3.55
C LEU A 131 -15.54 17.73 -4.77
#